data_AF-A0A504YFW0-F1
#
_entry.id   AF-A0A504YFW0-F1
#
_cell.length_a   1.000
_cell.length_b   1.000
_cell.length_c   1.000
_cell.angle_alpha   90.00
_cell.angle_beta   90.00
_cell.angle_gamma   90.00
#
_symmetry.space_group_name_H-M   'P 1'
#
loop_
_entity.id
_entity.type
_entity.pdbx_description
1 polymer ?
#
loop_
_entity_poly.entity_id
_entity_poly.type
_entity_poly.pdbx_seq_one_letter_code
_entity_poly.pdbx_strand_id
1 'polypeptide(L)'
;MCPKLREKPHDFFLKADDDTYVIMENLEKLLANMNSSEPFLMGRHFRLPRNRLDYLSGGGGYVMSREALLRIVHGIKTKPACGGSSRGGAEDVNVGLCAKSVGVNVLESLDEFGLERFHPFDPRRMFSPETLKSIPWFYNFSYHKAVTGSKCCSIYSISFHYVSPVDMYVIDYFLYEMRVHGQRPREIESETNGVRVQVRQNKQHTRK
;
A
#
# COMPACT_ATOMS: atom_id res chain seq x y z
N MET A 1 -21.49 -22.99 -15.56
CA MET A 1 -20.23 -22.65 -16.24
C MET A 1 -20.01 -21.16 -16.04
N CYS A 2 -19.11 -20.73 -15.15
CA CYS A 2 -18.78 -19.32 -15.03
C CYS A 2 -18.17 -18.84 -16.37
N PRO A 3 -18.63 -17.73 -16.94
CA PRO A 3 -18.02 -17.16 -18.13
C PRO A 3 -16.55 -16.91 -17.84
N LYS A 4 -15.65 -17.40 -18.70
CA LYS A 4 -14.26 -16.95 -18.67
C LYS A 4 -14.26 -15.47 -18.99
N LEU A 5 -14.05 -14.64 -17.98
CA LEU A 5 -13.73 -13.23 -18.18
C LEU A 5 -12.52 -13.21 -19.13
N ARG A 6 -12.64 -12.49 -20.25
CA ARG A 6 -11.47 -12.14 -21.07
C ARG A 6 -10.61 -11.23 -20.20
N GLU A 7 -9.61 -11.80 -19.53
CA GLU A 7 -8.67 -11.05 -18.70
C GLU A 7 -7.89 -10.09 -19.60
N LYS A 8 -8.10 -8.78 -19.41
CA LYS A 8 -7.14 -7.81 -19.90
C LYS A 8 -5.83 -8.05 -19.14
N PRO A 9 -4.67 -7.99 -19.80
CA PRO A 9 -3.41 -8.04 -19.08
C PRO A 9 -3.34 -6.85 -18.12
N HIS A 10 -3.16 -7.12 -16.83
CA HIS A 10 -2.89 -6.11 -15.81
C HIS A 10 -1.38 -6.02 -15.57
N ASP A 11 -0.90 -4.81 -15.28
CA ASP A 11 0.52 -4.55 -15.03
C ASP A 11 0.94 -4.85 -13.59
N PHE A 12 0.07 -4.52 -12.64
CA PHE A 12 0.33 -4.65 -11.21
C PHE A 12 -0.86 -5.25 -10.49
N PHE A 13 -0.59 -5.98 -9.42
CA PHE A 13 -1.59 -6.68 -8.60
C PHE A 13 -1.38 -6.30 -7.14
N LEU A 14 -2.40 -5.77 -6.49
CA LEU A 14 -2.37 -5.43 -5.08
C LEU A 14 -3.03 -6.56 -4.26
N LYS A 15 -2.30 -7.09 -3.28
CA LYS A 15 -2.86 -7.87 -2.18
C LYS A 15 -3.09 -6.92 -1.01
N ALA A 16 -4.31 -6.88 -0.47
CA ALA A 16 -4.66 -6.17 0.75
C ALA A 16 -5.67 -7.00 1.57
N ASP A 17 -5.74 -6.76 2.88
CA ASP A 17 -6.73 -7.37 3.75
C ASP A 17 -8.03 -6.52 3.74
N ASP A 18 -9.14 -7.08 4.23
CA ASP A 18 -10.45 -6.41 4.26
C ASP A 18 -10.54 -5.25 5.27
N ASP A 19 -9.52 -5.09 6.10
CA ASP A 19 -9.31 -3.98 7.04
C ASP A 19 -8.06 -3.13 6.69
N THR A 20 -7.58 -3.19 5.44
CA THR A 20 -6.54 -2.30 4.91
C THR A 20 -7.16 -1.16 4.12
N TYR A 21 -7.03 0.09 4.59
CA TYR A 21 -7.37 1.27 3.79
C TYR A 21 -6.22 1.62 2.84
N VAL A 22 -6.52 1.87 1.56
CA VAL A 22 -5.52 2.16 0.52
C VAL A 22 -5.86 3.46 -0.20
N ILE A 23 -4.86 4.36 -0.28
CA ILE A 23 -4.92 5.62 -1.04
C ILE A 23 -4.41 5.34 -2.46
N MET A 24 -5.35 5.07 -3.37
CA MET A 24 -5.04 4.55 -4.70
C MET A 24 -4.20 5.49 -5.56
N GLU A 25 -4.36 6.81 -5.43
CA GLU A 25 -3.59 7.81 -6.17
C GLU A 25 -2.12 7.83 -5.75
N ASN A 26 -1.84 7.60 -4.46
CA ASN A 26 -0.47 7.49 -3.96
C ASN A 26 0.17 6.18 -4.43
N LEU A 27 -0.62 5.10 -4.52
CA LEU A 27 -0.17 3.83 -5.09
C LEU A 27 0.13 3.98 -6.59
N GLU A 28 -0.77 4.60 -7.34
CA GLU A 28 -0.57 4.87 -8.77
C GLU A 28 0.70 5.70 -9.00
N LYS A 29 0.91 6.75 -8.20
CA LYS A 29 2.13 7.56 -8.25
C LYS A 29 3.40 6.72 -8.04
N LEU A 30 3.38 5.77 -7.10
CA LEU A 30 4.51 4.87 -6.85
C LEU A 30 4.79 3.97 -8.07
N LEU A 31 3.74 3.49 -8.73
CA LEU A 31 3.83 2.50 -9.80
C LEU A 31 4.05 3.12 -11.19
N ALA A 32 3.80 4.42 -11.37
CA ALA A 32 3.86 5.12 -12.66
C ALA A 32 5.18 4.94 -13.43
N ASN A 33 6.31 4.74 -12.73
CA ASN A 33 7.63 4.56 -13.34
C ASN A 33 8.16 3.12 -13.22
N MET A 34 7.32 2.17 -12.84
CA MET A 34 7.74 0.77 -12.66
C MET A 34 7.52 -0.04 -13.93
N ASN A 35 8.43 -0.99 -14.20
CA ASN A 35 8.30 -1.92 -15.32
C ASN A 35 7.64 -3.23 -14.84
N SER A 36 6.39 -3.46 -15.24
CA SER A 36 5.62 -4.66 -14.86
C SER A 36 6.21 -5.98 -15.35
N SER A 37 7.13 -5.94 -16.33
CA SER A 37 7.86 -7.11 -16.83
C SER A 37 9.07 -7.49 -15.95
N GLU A 38 9.48 -6.63 -15.01
CA GLU A 38 10.51 -6.97 -14.04
C GLU A 38 9.88 -7.70 -12.83
N PRO A 39 10.51 -8.76 -12.30
CA PRO A 39 9.95 -9.59 -11.24
C PRO A 39 10.13 -8.95 -9.86
N PHE A 40 9.18 -8.13 -9.41
CA PHE A 40 9.28 -7.49 -8.11
C PHE A 40 8.02 -7.52 -7.25
N LEU A 41 8.25 -7.40 -5.94
CA LEU A 41 7.25 -7.08 -4.92
C LEU A 41 7.57 -5.73 -4.27
N MET A 42 6.55 -4.96 -3.90
CA MET A 42 6.70 -3.69 -3.15
C MET A 42 5.68 -3.60 -2.02
N GLY A 43 6.08 -3.15 -0.84
CA GLY A 43 5.19 -3.06 0.32
C GLY A 43 5.97 -2.70 1.58
N ARG A 44 5.42 -3.00 2.75
CA ARG A 44 6.13 -2.81 4.03
C ARG A 44 7.16 -3.93 4.23
N HIS A 45 8.43 -3.61 4.09
CA HIS A 45 9.51 -4.60 4.09
C HIS A 45 9.86 -5.07 5.51
N PHE A 46 9.64 -6.37 5.73
CA PHE A 46 10.07 -7.09 6.93
C PHE A 46 11.13 -8.15 6.64
N ARG A 47 11.94 -8.45 7.65
CA ARG A 47 12.95 -9.50 7.62
C ARG A 47 12.82 -10.37 8.86
N LEU A 48 12.69 -11.67 8.66
CA LEU A 48 12.70 -12.64 9.76
C LEU A 48 14.07 -12.62 10.47
N PRO A 49 14.12 -12.43 11.81
CA PRO A 49 15.39 -12.32 12.53
C PRO A 49 16.30 -13.55 12.44
N ARG A 50 15.71 -14.76 12.35
CA ARG A 50 16.45 -16.03 12.41
C ARG A 50 17.07 -16.44 11.08
N ASN A 51 16.28 -16.52 10.02
CA ASN A 51 16.71 -17.02 8.71
C ASN A 51 16.92 -15.90 7.67
N ARG A 52 16.77 -14.63 8.08
CA ARG A 52 16.93 -13.43 7.26
C ARG A 52 16.09 -13.47 5.97
N LEU A 53 14.93 -14.13 6.01
CA LEU A 53 14.00 -14.11 4.90
C LEU A 53 13.34 -12.74 4.83
N ASP A 54 13.45 -12.11 3.67
CA ASP A 54 12.71 -10.89 3.33
C ASP A 54 11.29 -11.24 2.90
N TYR A 55 10.33 -10.47 3.39
CA TYR A 55 8.93 -10.57 3.03
C TYR A 55 8.25 -9.20 3.22
N LEU A 56 7.01 -9.09 2.76
CA LEU A 56 6.23 -7.85 2.86
C LEU A 56 5.07 -8.06 3.82
N SER A 57 4.76 -7.11 4.69
CA SER A 57 3.63 -7.24 5.62
C SER A 57 2.34 -7.55 4.88
N GLY A 58 1.68 -8.66 5.23
CA GLY A 58 0.39 -9.04 4.65
C GLY A 58 -0.68 -7.96 4.86
N GLY A 59 -0.83 -7.50 6.10
CA GLY A 59 -1.85 -6.51 6.47
C GLY A 59 -1.57 -5.09 5.97
N GLY A 60 -0.28 -4.70 5.90
CA GLY A 60 0.10 -3.45 5.25
C GLY A 60 -0.23 -3.43 3.76
N GLY A 61 -0.52 -4.58 3.16
CA GLY A 61 -0.71 -4.75 1.74
C GLY A 61 0.61 -4.67 0.97
N TYR A 62 0.61 -5.27 -0.20
CA TYR A 62 1.77 -5.27 -1.07
C TYR A 62 1.41 -5.49 -2.54
N VAL A 63 2.24 -4.96 -3.41
CA VAL A 63 2.11 -5.02 -4.87
C VAL A 63 2.99 -6.13 -5.40
N MET A 64 2.47 -6.86 -6.39
CA MET A 64 3.24 -7.72 -7.27
C MET A 64 3.23 -7.15 -8.68
N SER A 65 4.38 -7.12 -9.35
CA SER A 65 4.40 -6.93 -10.80
C SER A 65 3.78 -8.14 -11.51
N ARG A 66 3.35 -7.95 -12.77
CA ARG A 66 2.86 -9.06 -13.60
C ARG A 66 3.86 -10.22 -13.66
N GLU A 67 5.13 -9.93 -13.92
CA GLU A 67 6.15 -10.98 -13.99
C GLU A 67 6.33 -11.68 -12.63
N ALA A 68 6.29 -10.95 -11.52
CA ALA A 68 6.36 -11.54 -10.18
C ALA A 68 5.19 -12.51 -9.93
N LEU A 69 3.96 -12.11 -10.24
CA LEU A 69 2.78 -12.95 -10.06
C LEU A 69 2.88 -14.22 -10.91
N LEU A 70 3.27 -14.11 -12.18
CA LEU A 70 3.45 -15.26 -13.06
C LEU A 70 4.48 -16.25 -12.51
N ARG A 71 5.62 -15.76 -12.03
CA ARG A 71 6.67 -16.60 -11.42
C ARG A 71 6.21 -17.25 -10.13
N ILE A 72 5.51 -16.54 -9.26
CA ILE A 72 4.98 -17.06 -8.00
C ILE A 72 3.94 -18.16 -8.28
N VAL A 73 2.97 -17.91 -9.18
CA VAL A 73 1.95 -18.90 -9.56
C VAL A 73 2.58 -20.14 -10.20
N HIS A 74 3.59 -19.96 -11.06
CA HIS A 74 4.34 -21.08 -11.61
C HIS A 74 5.08 -21.84 -10.50
N GLY A 75 5.75 -21.11 -9.59
CA GLY A 75 6.47 -21.66 -8.44
C GLY A 75 5.60 -22.48 -7.52
N ILE A 76 4.38 -22.02 -7.20
CA ILE A 76 3.41 -22.77 -6.37
C ILE A 76 3.13 -24.15 -6.98
N LYS A 77 3.14 -24.29 -8.30
CA LYS A 77 2.90 -25.57 -9.00
C LYS A 77 4.14 -26.43 -9.16
N THR A 78 5.35 -25.84 -9.18
CA THR A 78 6.58 -26.54 -9.61
C THR A 78 7.68 -26.59 -8.56
N LYS A 79 7.63 -25.77 -7.51
CA LYS A 79 8.68 -25.64 -6.49
C LYS A 79 8.13 -26.04 -5.12
N PRO A 80 8.72 -27.04 -4.45
CA PRO A 80 8.33 -27.40 -3.09
C PRO A 80 8.39 -26.23 -2.10
N ALA A 81 9.33 -25.30 -2.28
CA ALA A 81 9.47 -24.11 -1.43
C ALA A 81 8.26 -23.15 -1.49
N CYS A 82 7.47 -23.19 -2.57
CA CYS A 82 6.26 -22.38 -2.73
C CYS A 82 4.98 -23.09 -2.27
N GLY A 83 5.04 -24.39 -1.97
CA GLY A 83 3.87 -25.21 -1.62
C GLY A 83 3.26 -24.92 -0.24
N GLY A 84 3.84 -23.97 0.52
CA GLY A 84 3.53 -23.75 1.92
C GLY A 84 3.99 -24.92 2.80
N SER A 85 3.91 -24.75 4.13
CA SER A 85 4.12 -25.89 5.03
C SER A 85 2.82 -26.70 5.14
N SER A 86 2.91 -28.03 5.29
CA SER A 86 1.75 -28.90 5.53
C SER A 86 1.00 -28.57 6.83
N ARG A 87 1.55 -27.68 7.68
CA ARG A 87 0.94 -27.17 8.91
C ARG A 87 0.38 -25.75 8.76
N GLY A 88 0.33 -25.20 7.54
CA GLY A 88 -0.03 -23.80 7.29
C GLY A 88 1.15 -22.84 7.53
N GLY A 89 0.86 -21.55 7.64
CA GLY A 89 1.83 -20.49 7.86
C GLY A 89 1.23 -19.13 7.50
N ALA A 90 1.87 -18.05 7.94
CA ALA A 90 1.48 -16.71 7.52
C ALA A 90 1.67 -16.58 6.00
N GLU A 91 0.63 -16.14 5.29
CA GLU A 91 0.60 -16.04 3.84
C GLU A 91 1.75 -15.19 3.31
N ASP A 92 2.00 -14.05 3.95
CA ASP A 92 3.04 -13.10 3.60
C ASP A 92 4.45 -13.69 3.68
N VAL A 93 4.74 -14.46 4.72
CA VAL A 93 6.01 -15.19 4.86
C VAL A 93 6.15 -16.26 3.80
N ASN A 94 5.07 -16.98 3.46
CA ASN A 94 5.09 -18.00 2.41
C ASN A 94 5.30 -17.38 1.02
N VAL A 95 4.67 -16.24 0.74
CA VAL A 95 4.90 -15.49 -0.50
C VAL A 95 6.34 -14.99 -0.57
N GLY A 96 6.90 -14.45 0.53
CA GLY A 96 8.32 -14.06 0.58
C GLY A 96 9.28 -15.24 0.33
N LEU A 97 9.00 -16.41 0.91
CA LEU A 97 9.76 -17.63 0.66
C LEU A 97 9.68 -18.06 -0.81
N CYS A 98 8.48 -18.07 -1.38
CA CYS A 98 8.27 -18.42 -2.77
C CYS A 98 8.99 -17.43 -3.70
N ALA A 99 8.82 -16.12 -3.48
CA ALA A 99 9.47 -15.05 -4.24
C ALA A 99 10.98 -15.24 -4.29
N LYS A 100 11.62 -15.50 -3.14
CA LYS A 100 13.04 -15.84 -3.07
C LYS A 100 13.40 -17.08 -3.92
N SER A 101 12.55 -18.11 -3.91
CA SER A 101 12.80 -19.36 -4.64
C SER A 101 12.62 -19.24 -6.17
N VAL A 102 11.82 -18.27 -6.63
CA VAL A 102 11.54 -18.04 -8.06
C VAL A 102 12.25 -16.79 -8.62
N GLY A 103 13.17 -16.20 -7.86
CA GLY A 103 13.96 -15.05 -8.29
C GLY A 103 13.11 -13.78 -8.49
N VAL A 104 12.15 -13.55 -7.59
CA VAL A 104 11.39 -12.31 -7.47
C VAL A 104 11.99 -11.48 -6.34
N ASN A 105 12.28 -10.22 -6.61
CA ASN A 105 12.95 -9.33 -5.67
C ASN A 105 11.95 -8.49 -4.86
N VAL A 106 12.30 -8.19 -3.61
CA VAL A 106 11.61 -7.13 -2.84
C VAL A 106 12.29 -5.81 -3.18
N LEU A 107 11.53 -4.85 -3.71
CA LEU A 107 11.99 -3.49 -3.98
C LEU A 107 11.56 -2.53 -2.88
N GLU A 108 12.39 -1.52 -2.64
CA GLU A 108 12.11 -0.48 -1.65
C GLU A 108 10.90 0.36 -2.07
N SER A 109 9.97 0.56 -1.14
CA SER A 109 8.77 1.36 -1.34
C SER A 109 8.81 2.70 -0.58
N LEU A 110 9.98 3.04 0.00
CA LEU A 110 10.20 4.27 0.75
C LEU A 110 10.06 5.51 -0.13
N ASP A 111 9.67 6.63 0.48
CA ASP A 111 9.68 7.93 -0.20
C ASP A 111 11.05 8.57 -0.34
N GLU A 112 11.11 9.72 -1.01
CA GLU A 112 12.36 10.47 -1.23
C GLU A 112 13.05 10.91 0.08
N PHE A 113 12.34 10.84 1.22
CA PHE A 113 12.87 11.14 2.55
C PHE A 113 13.16 9.87 3.37
N GLY A 114 13.02 8.68 2.77
CA GLY A 114 13.24 7.40 3.44
C GLY A 114 12.09 6.99 4.37
N LEU A 115 10.89 7.56 4.21
CA LEU A 115 9.72 7.23 5.03
C LEU A 115 8.88 6.12 4.38
N GLU A 116 8.31 5.30 5.24
CA GLU A 116 7.46 4.18 4.82
C GLU A 116 6.14 4.67 4.21
N ARG A 117 5.70 3.99 3.15
CA ARG A 117 4.40 4.24 2.50
C ARG A 117 3.34 3.19 2.86
N PHE A 118 3.75 1.97 3.19
CA PHE A 118 2.83 0.89 3.58
C PHE A 118 2.93 0.67 5.09
N HIS A 119 1.80 0.70 5.79
CA HIS A 119 1.78 0.70 7.25
C HIS A 119 1.05 -0.53 7.82
N PRO A 120 1.72 -1.34 8.67
CA PRO A 120 1.15 -2.59 9.21
C PRO A 120 0.18 -2.35 10.37
N PHE A 121 -0.10 -1.09 10.70
CA PHE A 121 -1.02 -0.67 11.75
C PHE A 121 -1.86 0.52 11.29
N ASP A 122 -2.92 0.78 12.05
CA ASP A 122 -3.83 1.89 11.83
C ASP A 122 -3.12 3.24 12.10
N PRO A 123 -3.65 4.35 11.58
CA PRO A 123 -3.04 5.67 11.78
C PRO A 123 -2.81 6.00 13.25
N ARG A 124 -3.75 5.69 14.16
CA ARG A 124 -3.62 6.06 15.58
C ARG A 124 -2.40 5.40 16.21
N ARG A 125 -2.16 4.12 15.91
CA ARG A 125 -0.95 3.42 16.39
C ARG A 125 0.31 3.96 15.73
N MET A 126 0.32 4.19 14.42
CA MET A 126 1.48 4.75 13.71
C MET A 126 1.90 6.12 14.26
N PHE A 127 0.93 6.97 14.59
CA PHE A 127 1.14 8.31 15.18
C PHE A 127 1.35 8.32 16.70
N SER A 128 1.28 7.16 17.37
CA SER A 128 1.47 7.03 18.83
C SER A 128 2.74 6.23 19.14
N PRO A 129 3.88 6.91 19.41
CA PRO A 129 5.12 6.23 19.80
C PRO A 129 4.94 5.32 21.01
N GLU A 130 4.12 5.72 21.97
CA GLU A 130 3.83 4.99 23.20
C GLU A 130 3.16 3.65 22.90
N THR A 131 2.19 3.64 21.97
CA THR A 131 1.47 2.42 21.60
C THR A 131 2.36 1.45 20.81
N LEU A 132 3.25 1.95 19.96
CA LEU A 132 4.14 1.06 19.20
C LEU A 132 5.32 0.54 20.02
N LYS A 133 5.81 1.30 21.02
CA LYS A 133 6.84 0.82 21.97
C LYS A 133 6.44 -0.49 22.66
N SER A 134 5.14 -0.72 22.90
CA SER A 134 4.65 -1.98 23.47
C SER A 134 4.57 -3.14 22.48
N ILE A 135 5.07 -2.98 21.25
CA ILE A 135 5.06 -4.01 20.19
C ILE A 135 6.50 -4.32 19.73
N PRO A 136 7.30 -5.07 20.53
CA PRO A 136 8.72 -5.28 20.23
C PRO A 136 8.98 -6.02 18.92
N TRP A 137 8.06 -6.92 18.52
CA TRP A 137 8.20 -7.67 17.28
C TRP A 137 8.26 -6.75 16.06
N PHE A 138 7.53 -5.63 16.06
CA PHE A 138 7.48 -4.70 14.93
C PHE A 138 8.88 -4.14 14.64
N TYR A 139 9.60 -3.71 15.67
CA TYR A 139 10.97 -3.22 15.51
C TYR A 139 11.94 -4.32 15.10
N ASN A 140 11.78 -5.52 15.65
CA ASN A 140 12.68 -6.64 15.38
C ASN A 140 12.54 -7.19 13.95
N PHE A 141 11.34 -7.09 13.37
CA PHE A 141 11.05 -7.58 12.03
C PHE A 141 11.16 -6.48 10.97
N SER A 142 11.15 -5.19 11.33
CA SER A 142 11.31 -4.10 10.37
C SER A 142 12.68 -4.16 9.70
N TYR A 143 12.70 -4.21 8.36
CA TYR A 143 13.94 -4.20 7.61
C TYR A 143 14.66 -2.85 7.74
N HIS A 144 13.91 -1.76 7.60
CA HIS A 144 14.36 -0.42 7.90
C HIS A 144 14.09 -0.05 9.36
N LYS A 145 14.79 0.96 9.87
CA LYS A 145 14.53 1.49 11.22
C LYS A 145 13.09 1.99 11.30
N ALA A 146 12.26 1.34 12.11
CA ALA A 146 10.88 1.77 12.29
C ALA A 146 10.82 3.18 12.93
N VAL A 147 10.20 4.11 12.22
CA VAL A 147 9.92 5.47 12.69
C VAL A 147 8.43 5.55 13.09
N THR A 148 8.14 6.18 14.23
CA THR A 148 6.78 6.32 14.79
C THR A 148 6.51 7.76 15.20
N GLY A 149 5.25 8.09 15.50
CA GLY A 149 4.85 9.45 15.88
C GLY A 149 4.58 10.35 14.67
N SER A 150 4.61 11.67 14.88
CA SER A 150 4.28 12.65 13.83
C SER A 150 5.19 12.62 12.59
N LYS A 151 6.31 11.90 12.65
CA LYS A 151 7.28 11.73 11.55
C LYS A 151 7.33 10.30 11.00
N CYS A 152 6.40 9.42 11.39
CA CYS A 152 6.43 8.00 11.03
C CYS A 152 6.31 7.73 9.53
N CYS A 153 5.51 8.56 8.87
CA CYS A 153 4.76 8.11 7.72
C CYS A 153 4.95 9.10 6.58
N SER A 154 5.17 8.56 5.39
CA SER A 154 5.29 9.38 4.18
C SER A 154 4.05 10.27 4.02
N ILE A 155 4.26 11.50 3.54
CA ILE A 155 3.14 12.34 3.09
C ILE A 155 2.42 11.75 1.88
N TYR A 156 3.04 10.79 1.20
CA TYR A 156 2.47 9.92 0.16
C TYR A 156 2.25 8.50 0.69
N SER A 157 1.75 8.37 1.93
CA SER A 157 1.36 7.07 2.49
C SER A 157 0.33 6.40 1.58
N ILE A 158 0.50 5.09 1.37
CA ILE A 158 -0.31 4.27 0.48
C ILE A 158 -1.35 3.50 1.27
N SER A 159 -0.99 2.91 2.41
CA SER A 159 -1.93 2.03 3.12
C SER A 159 -1.76 2.02 4.62
N PHE A 160 -2.86 1.76 5.33
CA PHE A 160 -2.90 1.51 6.76
C PHE A 160 -3.78 0.29 7.05
N HIS A 161 -3.31 -0.60 7.91
CA HIS A 161 -3.99 -1.85 8.29
C HIS A 161 -4.82 -1.69 9.58
N TYR A 162 -5.65 -2.68 9.95
CA TYR A 162 -6.52 -2.62 11.13
C TYR A 162 -7.47 -1.41 11.15
N VAL A 163 -7.92 -0.96 9.98
CA VAL A 163 -8.85 0.15 9.83
C VAL A 163 -10.26 -0.41 9.84
N SER A 164 -11.08 -0.01 10.83
CA SER A 164 -12.47 -0.45 10.89
C SER A 164 -13.28 0.12 9.72
N PRO A 165 -14.39 -0.51 9.31
CA PRO A 165 -15.24 0.02 8.23
C PRO A 165 -15.66 1.47 8.46
N VAL A 166 -15.94 1.86 9.71
CA VAL A 166 -16.30 3.24 10.06
C VAL A 166 -15.09 4.16 9.89
N ASP A 167 -13.91 3.74 10.35
CA ASP A 167 -12.70 4.54 10.20
C ASP A 167 -12.28 4.70 8.73
N MET A 168 -12.58 3.72 7.86
CA MET A 168 -12.37 3.87 6.41
C MET A 168 -13.16 5.06 5.86
N TYR A 169 -14.46 5.18 6.19
CA TYR A 169 -15.28 6.32 5.79
C TYR A 169 -14.81 7.64 6.41
N VAL A 170 -14.29 7.61 7.65
CA VAL A 170 -13.73 8.80 8.31
C VAL A 170 -12.46 9.27 7.61
N ILE A 171 -11.56 8.35 7.24
CA ILE A 171 -10.35 8.67 6.48
C ILE A 171 -10.74 9.22 5.11
N ASP A 172 -11.67 8.57 4.42
CA ASP A 172 -12.18 9.01 3.11
C ASP A 172 -12.78 10.42 3.18
N TYR A 173 -13.59 10.68 4.20
CA TYR A 173 -14.13 12.00 4.46
C TYR A 173 -13.03 13.04 4.67
N PHE A 174 -11.98 12.74 5.44
CA PHE A 174 -10.88 13.69 5.65
C PHE A 174 -10.03 13.92 4.39
N LEU A 175 -9.85 12.91 3.55
CA LEU A 175 -9.00 12.99 2.36
C LEU A 175 -9.72 13.61 1.15
N TYR A 176 -10.99 13.25 0.93
CA TYR A 176 -11.69 13.52 -0.31
C TYR A 176 -12.90 14.42 -0.17
N GLU A 177 -13.52 14.53 1.00
CA GLU A 177 -14.76 15.33 1.19
C GLU A 177 -14.54 16.63 1.95
N MET A 178 -13.84 16.56 3.09
CA MET A 178 -13.57 17.70 3.95
C MET A 178 -12.73 18.74 3.20
N ARG A 179 -13.11 20.02 3.36
CA ARG A 179 -12.36 21.16 2.83
C ARG A 179 -12.11 22.16 3.94
N VAL A 180 -10.86 22.58 4.08
CA VAL A 180 -10.52 23.74 4.89
C VAL A 180 -10.75 24.99 4.06
N HIS A 181 -11.39 26.00 4.64
CA HIS A 181 -11.63 27.27 3.95
C HIS A 181 -10.31 27.84 3.37
N GLY A 182 -10.34 28.23 2.10
CA GLY A 182 -9.17 28.79 1.40
C GLY A 182 -8.25 27.76 0.72
N GLN A 183 -8.47 26.46 0.89
CA GLN A 183 -7.81 25.45 0.05
C GLN A 183 -8.46 25.38 -1.33
N ARG A 184 -7.64 25.37 -2.39
CA ARG A 184 -8.14 25.16 -3.75
C ARG A 184 -8.72 23.74 -3.84
N PRO A 185 -9.92 23.54 -4.43
CA PRO A 185 -10.41 22.20 -4.74
C PRO A 185 -9.35 21.46 -5.58
N ARG A 186 -9.12 20.16 -5.31
CA ARG A 186 -8.52 19.30 -6.34
C ARG A 186 -9.45 19.36 -7.55
N GLU A 187 -8.88 19.52 -8.73
CA GLU A 187 -9.63 19.37 -9.98
C GLU A 187 -10.16 17.94 -9.99
N ILE A 188 -11.44 17.79 -9.69
CA ILE A 188 -12.16 16.56 -9.99
C ILE A 188 -12.22 16.55 -11.51
N GLU A 189 -11.50 15.65 -12.17
CA GLU A 189 -11.78 15.33 -13.57
C GLU A 189 -13.20 14.75 -13.60
N SER A 190 -14.17 15.63 -13.74
CA SER A 190 -15.54 15.22 -13.97
C SER A 190 -15.61 14.72 -15.40
N GLU A 191 -15.67 13.41 -15.59
CA GLU A 191 -16.37 12.83 -16.74
C GLU A 191 -17.86 13.18 -16.62
N THR A 192 -18.20 14.46 -16.85
CA THR A 192 -19.58 14.86 -17.11
C THR A 192 -19.56 15.71 -18.37
N ASN A 193 -20.03 15.09 -19.45
CA ASN A 193 -20.44 15.77 -20.65
C ASN A 193 -21.37 16.94 -20.28
N GLY A 194 -20.88 18.16 -20.46
CA GLY A 194 -21.70 19.24 -21.01
C GLY A 194 -22.50 20.14 -20.06
N VAL A 195 -22.06 20.43 -18.82
CA VAL A 195 -22.64 21.56 -18.07
C VAL A 195 -21.56 22.49 -17.52
N ARG A 196 -21.43 23.65 -18.16
CA ARG A 196 -20.50 24.72 -17.80
C ARG A 196 -21.07 25.52 -16.64
N VAL A 197 -20.65 25.26 -15.40
CA VAL A 197 -20.97 26.13 -14.26
C VAL A 197 -20.01 27.34 -14.28
N GLN A 198 -20.50 28.51 -14.68
CA GLN A 198 -19.76 29.76 -14.53
C GLN A 198 -19.74 30.19 -13.06
N VAL A 199 -18.59 30.02 -12.40
CA VAL A 199 -18.34 30.65 -11.10
C VAL A 199 -18.07 32.13 -11.33
N ARG A 200 -19.03 32.99 -10.94
CA ARG A 200 -18.84 34.45 -10.92
C ARG A 200 -17.83 34.81 -9.83
N GLN A 201 -16.71 35.41 -10.22
CA GLN A 201 -15.80 36.06 -9.30
C GLN A 201 -16.48 37.33 -8.74
N ASN A 202 -16.82 37.32 -7.45
CA ASN A 202 -17.15 38.56 -6.75
C ASN A 202 -15.85 39.31 -6.44
N LYS A 203 -15.68 40.46 -7.11
CA LYS A 203 -14.59 41.41 -6.86
C LYS A 203 -14.59 41.83 -5.39
N GLN A 204 -13.42 41.74 -4.76
CA GLN A 204 -13.11 42.33 -3.46
C GLN A 204 -13.50 43.81 -3.45
N HIS A 205 -14.26 44.22 -2.44
CA HIS A 205 -14.43 45.63 -2.10
C HIS A 205 -13.55 45.92 -0.90
N THR A 206 -12.38 46.50 -1.16
CA THR A 206 -11.60 47.22 -0.16
C THR A 206 -12.39 48.44 0.29
N ARG A 207 -12.58 48.62 1.59
CA ARG A 207 -12.89 49.93 2.17
C ARG A 207 -11.91 50.24 3.29
N LYS A 208 -11.41 51.47 3.18
CA LYS A 208 -10.57 52.21 4.12
C LYS A 208 -11.22 52.33 5.49
#